data_AF-A0A2W6AIT5-F1
#
_entry.id   AF-A0A2W6AIT5-F1
#
_cell.length_a   1.000
_cell.length_b   1.000
_cell.length_c   1.000
_cell.angle_alpha   90.00
_cell.angle_beta   90.00
_cell.angle_gamma   90.00
#
_symmetry.space_group_name_H-M   'P 1'
#
loop_
_entity.id
_entity.type
_entity.pdbx_description
1 polymer ?
#
loop_
_entity_poly.entity_id
_entity_poly.type
_entity_poly.pdbx_seq_one_letter_code
_entity_poly.pdbx_strand_id
1 'polypeptide(L)'
;MTDSTMLASDSTTTNRLSARHNFLFHHLLPLVSYLVVTIIYTWPVALRFATETPAEVHLMPDRDLNLWNLWWFRYSLLNLHHNPFYNPLIYWPDYQSSGVPLWFHTLQPFNMTLGFFLQQFFNLVTTYNTIIFFAFILSGYGAYLLVSYVSGNRIAGFVGGLAFACSPYHLDVLRGWSNLFSMEFIPLYLYTLLRLRDAVEEAGKPVAGKTIGWIVAATVLLSFNNLIDWYLLIDALLLTATLLLAYLWWARRKGRAWLLAQVGAVAAVGLLWALLCSPIIIPTLG
;
A
#
# COMPACT_ATOMS: atom_id res chain seq x y z
N MET A 1 51.20 -9.42 22.18
CA MET A 1 50.21 -10.15 21.36
C MET A 1 48.77 -9.67 21.64
N THR A 2 48.57 -8.39 22.02
CA THR A 2 47.30 -7.85 22.52
C THR A 2 46.73 -6.68 21.70
N ASP A 3 47.45 -6.15 20.71
CA ASP A 3 47.02 -4.96 19.96
C ASP A 3 46.19 -5.26 18.69
N SER A 4 46.21 -6.49 18.20
CA SER A 4 45.52 -6.88 16.95
C SER A 4 44.02 -7.12 17.12
N THR A 5 43.55 -7.39 18.35
CA THR A 5 42.13 -7.61 18.64
C THR A 5 41.34 -6.32 18.85
N MET A 6 41.99 -5.24 19.30
CA MET A 6 41.34 -3.94 19.56
C MET A 6 41.09 -3.14 18.27
N LEU A 7 41.99 -3.25 17.27
CA LEU A 7 41.81 -2.62 15.95
C LEU A 7 40.71 -3.29 15.09
N ALA A 8 40.45 -4.58 15.30
CA ALA A 8 39.39 -5.31 14.61
C ALA A 8 37.98 -4.97 15.14
N SER A 9 37.84 -4.63 16.42
CA SER A 9 36.55 -4.21 17.00
C SER A 9 36.17 -2.76 16.62
N ASP A 10 37.14 -1.86 16.49
CA ASP A 10 36.86 -0.46 16.11
C ASP A 10 36.48 -0.30 14.62
N SER A 11 37.11 -1.08 13.74
CA SER A 11 36.81 -1.08 12.29
C SER A 11 35.44 -1.69 11.95
N THR A 12 34.99 -2.69 12.73
CA THR A 12 33.65 -3.28 12.56
C THR A 12 32.55 -2.39 13.13
N THR A 13 32.82 -1.66 14.21
CA THR A 13 31.85 -0.73 14.83
C THR A 13 31.67 0.53 14.00
N THR A 14 32.75 1.12 13.47
CA THR A 14 32.70 2.28 12.57
C THR A 14 32.00 1.96 11.23
N ASN A 15 32.22 0.78 10.64
CA ASN A 15 31.50 0.32 9.45
C ASN A 15 30.00 0.10 9.68
N ARG A 16 29.60 -0.38 10.86
CA ARG A 16 28.17 -0.53 11.20
C ARG A 16 27.49 0.83 11.40
N LEU A 17 28.19 1.79 12.00
CA LEU A 17 27.66 3.15 12.19
C LEU A 17 27.52 3.90 10.86
N SER A 18 28.50 3.83 9.97
CA SER A 18 28.42 4.45 8.64
C SER A 18 27.33 3.82 7.77
N ALA A 19 27.20 2.48 7.78
CA ALA A 19 26.15 1.78 7.06
C ALA A 19 24.75 2.13 7.57
N ARG A 20 24.58 2.26 8.90
CA ARG A 20 23.31 2.66 9.52
C ARG A 20 22.95 4.11 9.23
N HIS A 21 23.93 5.01 9.26
CA HIS A 21 23.75 6.43 8.92
C HIS A 21 23.31 6.60 7.46
N ASN A 22 23.99 5.89 6.57
CA ASN A 22 23.64 5.82 5.16
C ASN A 22 22.23 5.28 4.97
N PHE A 23 21.87 4.14 5.56
CA PHE A 23 20.52 3.58 5.47
C PHE A 23 19.44 4.57 5.95
N LEU A 24 19.63 5.20 7.11
CA LEU A 24 18.71 6.20 7.64
C LEU A 24 18.53 7.37 6.66
N PHE A 25 19.63 7.96 6.17
CA PHE A 25 19.55 9.05 5.19
C PHE A 25 18.85 8.62 3.90
N HIS A 26 19.08 7.39 3.42
CA HIS A 26 18.50 6.89 2.17
C HIS A 26 16.98 6.68 2.21
N HIS A 27 16.39 6.53 3.38
CA HIS A 27 14.96 6.30 3.55
C HIS A 27 14.25 7.51 4.17
N LEU A 28 14.88 8.16 5.14
CA LEU A 28 14.30 9.28 5.86
C LEU A 28 14.24 10.54 4.99
N LEU A 29 15.28 10.83 4.19
CA LEU A 29 15.26 12.00 3.32
C LEU A 29 14.12 11.95 2.27
N PRO A 30 13.93 10.84 1.52
CA PRO A 30 12.77 10.71 0.64
C PRO A 30 11.44 10.81 1.40
N LEU A 31 11.28 10.13 2.53
CA LEU A 31 10.03 10.18 3.32
C LEU A 31 9.69 11.60 3.77
N VAL A 32 10.66 12.35 4.30
CA VAL A 32 10.46 13.75 4.71
C VAL A 32 10.16 14.62 3.51
N SER A 33 10.82 14.40 2.38
CA SER A 33 10.56 15.16 1.15
C SER A 33 9.15 14.91 0.62
N TYR A 34 8.69 13.67 0.62
CA TYR A 34 7.31 13.33 0.22
C TYR A 34 6.29 13.89 1.22
N LEU A 35 6.60 13.92 2.52
CA LEU A 35 5.76 14.61 3.51
C LEU A 35 5.63 16.11 3.19
N VAL A 36 6.74 16.79 2.88
CA VAL A 36 6.71 18.22 2.50
C VAL A 36 5.87 18.43 1.23
N VAL A 37 6.05 17.57 0.23
CA VAL A 37 5.26 17.62 -1.02
C VAL A 37 3.78 17.41 -0.73
N THR A 38 3.42 16.43 0.10
CA THR A 38 2.03 16.19 0.53
C THR A 38 1.45 17.41 1.24
N ILE A 39 2.20 18.07 2.12
CA ILE A 39 1.76 19.30 2.80
C ILE A 39 1.48 20.42 1.78
N ILE A 40 2.37 20.60 0.80
CA ILE A 40 2.20 21.60 -0.26
C ILE A 40 0.98 21.27 -1.12
N TYR A 41 0.80 20.01 -1.49
CA TYR A 41 -0.31 19.53 -2.33
C TYR A 41 -1.67 19.64 -1.64
N THR A 42 -1.71 19.43 -0.34
CA THR A 42 -2.94 19.47 0.45
C THR A 42 -3.18 20.84 1.09
N TRP A 43 -2.39 21.85 0.76
CA TRP A 43 -2.55 23.19 1.32
C TRP A 43 -3.94 23.77 1.02
N PRO A 44 -4.67 24.36 2.00
CA PRO A 44 -4.23 24.75 3.36
C PRO A 44 -4.58 23.74 4.47
N VAL A 45 -4.93 22.49 4.17
CA VAL A 45 -5.41 21.50 5.17
C VAL A 45 -4.45 21.35 6.34
N ALA A 46 -3.14 21.42 6.12
CA ALA A 46 -2.14 21.33 7.18
C ALA A 46 -2.31 22.41 8.28
N LEU A 47 -2.86 23.58 7.98
CA LEU A 47 -3.15 24.64 8.97
C LEU A 47 -4.38 24.34 9.83
N ARG A 48 -5.32 23.55 9.30
CA ARG A 48 -6.63 23.27 9.89
C ARG A 48 -6.90 21.77 9.93
N PHE A 49 -5.85 21.00 10.22
CA PHE A 49 -5.81 19.55 10.06
C PHE A 49 -6.86 18.78 10.88
N ALA A 50 -7.34 19.36 11.98
CA ALA A 50 -8.33 18.73 12.85
C ALA A 50 -9.79 19.13 12.54
N THR A 51 -10.00 20.10 11.65
CA THR A 51 -11.32 20.72 11.41
C THR A 51 -11.70 20.76 9.93
N GLU A 52 -10.73 20.71 9.02
CA GLU A 52 -10.95 20.76 7.58
C GLU A 52 -10.34 19.55 6.89
N THR A 53 -10.93 19.17 5.77
CA THR A 53 -10.53 18.04 4.93
C THR A 53 -10.33 18.53 3.50
N PRO A 54 -9.43 17.92 2.73
CA PRO A 54 -9.26 18.26 1.32
C PRO A 54 -10.51 17.84 0.55
N ALA A 55 -11.14 18.78 -0.15
CA ALA A 55 -12.10 18.54 -1.24
C ALA A 55 -12.49 19.88 -1.89
N GLU A 56 -12.79 19.86 -3.19
CA GLU A 56 -13.51 20.96 -3.82
C GLU A 56 -14.98 20.94 -3.38
N VAL A 57 -15.61 22.13 -3.31
CA VAL A 57 -16.99 22.28 -2.79
C VAL A 57 -18.00 21.37 -3.52
N HIS A 58 -17.81 21.15 -4.83
CA HIS A 58 -18.70 20.32 -5.63
C HIS A 58 -18.50 18.81 -5.46
N LEU A 59 -17.42 18.40 -4.80
CA LEU A 59 -17.03 17.02 -4.58
C LEU A 59 -17.07 16.62 -3.08
N MET A 60 -17.69 17.47 -2.25
CA MET A 60 -17.96 17.20 -0.84
C MET A 60 -18.75 15.90 -0.58
N PRO A 61 -19.73 15.48 -1.43
CA PRO A 61 -20.49 14.26 -1.17
C PRO A 61 -19.62 12.99 -1.08
N ASP A 62 -18.68 12.81 -2.00
CA ASP A 62 -17.80 11.62 -2.02
C ASP A 62 -16.85 11.60 -0.83
N ARG A 63 -16.30 12.76 -0.49
CA ARG A 63 -15.48 12.95 0.71
C ARG A 63 -16.27 12.60 1.98
N ASP A 64 -17.48 13.12 2.10
CA ASP A 64 -18.33 12.89 3.28
C ASP A 64 -18.74 11.43 3.39
N LEU A 65 -18.92 10.74 2.25
CA LEU A 65 -19.13 9.31 2.22
C LEU A 65 -17.92 8.54 2.78
N ASN A 66 -16.69 8.93 2.45
CA ASN A 66 -15.49 8.29 2.97
C ASN A 66 -15.24 8.59 4.46
N LEU A 67 -15.54 9.80 4.92
CA LEU A 67 -15.59 10.13 6.35
C LEU A 67 -16.64 9.27 7.07
N TRP A 68 -17.81 9.14 6.47
CA TRP A 68 -18.88 8.30 6.99
C TRP A 68 -18.47 6.82 7.04
N ASN A 69 -17.75 6.30 6.06
CA ASN A 69 -17.23 4.92 6.09
C ASN A 69 -16.34 4.67 7.32
N LEU A 70 -15.43 5.60 7.62
CA LEU A 70 -14.55 5.50 8.79
C LEU A 70 -15.34 5.56 10.11
N TRP A 71 -16.33 6.44 10.19
CA TRP A 71 -17.22 6.54 11.35
C TRP A 71 -18.09 5.29 11.50
N TRP A 72 -18.71 4.85 10.41
CA TRP A 72 -19.64 3.73 10.35
C TRP A 72 -18.96 2.44 10.82
N PHE A 73 -17.76 2.16 10.33
CA PHE A 73 -17.02 0.96 10.73
C PHE A 73 -16.78 0.91 12.25
N ARG A 74 -16.41 2.04 12.85
CA ARG A 74 -16.22 2.13 14.30
C ARG A 74 -17.56 2.01 15.03
N TYR A 75 -18.58 2.74 14.58
CA TYR A 75 -19.89 2.76 15.21
C TYR A 75 -20.59 1.40 15.17
N SER A 76 -20.53 0.70 14.02
CA SER A 76 -21.13 -0.61 13.86
C SER A 76 -20.51 -1.63 14.82
N LEU A 77 -19.18 -1.62 15.00
CA LEU A 77 -18.49 -2.57 15.86
C LEU A 77 -18.66 -2.26 17.36
N LEU A 78 -18.49 -0.99 17.75
CA LEU A 78 -18.42 -0.60 19.16
C LEU A 78 -19.78 -0.27 19.77
N ASN A 79 -20.71 0.28 18.99
CA ASN A 79 -22.00 0.74 19.49
C ASN A 79 -23.13 -0.22 19.14
N LEU A 80 -23.13 -0.76 17.92
CA LEU A 80 -24.19 -1.68 17.45
C LEU A 80 -23.84 -3.16 17.61
N HIS A 81 -22.56 -3.49 17.80
CA HIS A 81 -22.04 -4.87 17.74
C HIS A 81 -22.50 -5.62 16.49
N HIS A 82 -22.50 -4.90 15.36
CA HIS A 82 -23.05 -5.31 14.09
C HIS A 82 -21.97 -5.42 13.01
N ASN A 83 -22.20 -6.29 12.04
CA ASN A 83 -21.30 -6.48 10.91
C ASN A 83 -21.19 -5.16 10.11
N PRO A 84 -19.99 -4.56 9.95
CA PRO A 84 -19.82 -3.30 9.21
C PRO A 84 -20.23 -3.36 7.73
N PHE A 85 -20.30 -4.56 7.14
CA PHE A 85 -20.73 -4.75 5.76
C PHE A 85 -22.26 -4.71 5.57
N TYR A 86 -23.03 -4.45 6.62
CA TYR A 86 -24.47 -4.29 6.57
C TYR A 86 -24.88 -3.04 7.34
N ASN A 87 -25.76 -2.22 6.77
CA ASN A 87 -26.19 -0.98 7.40
C ASN A 87 -27.70 -0.97 7.70
N PRO A 88 -28.12 -0.98 8.97
CA PRO A 88 -29.52 -0.95 9.36
C PRO A 88 -30.11 0.47 9.46
N LEU A 89 -29.30 1.52 9.27
CA LEU A 89 -29.72 2.92 9.41
C LEU A 89 -30.19 3.54 8.09
N ILE A 90 -29.76 3.00 6.96
CA ILE A 90 -30.11 3.49 5.63
C ILE A 90 -31.29 2.67 5.08
N TYR A 91 -32.23 3.33 4.39
CA TYR A 91 -33.44 2.72 3.81
C TYR A 91 -34.33 2.02 4.86
N TRP A 92 -34.38 2.55 6.08
CA TRP A 92 -35.35 2.11 7.08
C TRP A 92 -36.79 2.52 6.68
N PRO A 93 -37.81 1.64 6.74
CA PRO A 93 -37.80 0.26 7.23
C PRO A 93 -37.72 -0.81 6.12
N ASP A 94 -37.42 -0.42 4.88
CA ASP A 94 -37.55 -1.25 3.68
C ASP A 94 -36.62 -2.47 3.67
N TYR A 95 -35.45 -2.35 4.30
CA TYR A 95 -34.55 -3.48 4.52
C TYR A 95 -34.85 -4.18 5.86
N GLN A 96 -34.88 -5.52 5.82
CA GLN A 96 -35.05 -6.41 6.97
C GLN A 96 -34.10 -6.05 8.13
N SER A 97 -34.33 -6.62 9.33
CA SER A 97 -33.55 -6.39 10.56
C SER A 97 -32.02 -6.45 10.41
N SER A 98 -31.50 -7.10 9.36
CA SER A 98 -30.08 -7.18 9.04
C SER A 98 -29.49 -5.91 8.39
N GLY A 99 -30.30 -5.03 7.80
CA GLY A 99 -29.83 -3.84 7.07
C GLY A 99 -29.40 -4.08 5.62
N VAL A 100 -29.07 -2.98 4.91
CA VAL A 100 -28.66 -2.98 3.51
C VAL A 100 -27.21 -3.49 3.38
N PRO A 101 -26.91 -4.44 2.48
CA PRO A 101 -25.55 -4.89 2.26
C PRO A 101 -24.69 -3.79 1.61
N LEU A 102 -23.46 -3.61 2.12
CA LEU A 102 -22.48 -2.63 1.66
C LEU A 102 -21.33 -3.28 0.87
N TRP A 103 -21.46 -4.51 0.40
CA TRP A 103 -20.39 -5.22 -0.33
C TRP A 103 -19.95 -4.54 -1.63
N PHE A 104 -20.87 -3.86 -2.31
CA PHE A 104 -20.59 -3.07 -3.53
C PHE A 104 -20.55 -1.56 -3.27
N HIS A 105 -20.60 -1.17 -1.99
CA HIS A 105 -20.35 0.20 -1.59
C HIS A 105 -18.84 0.49 -1.67
N THR A 106 -18.44 1.76 -1.78
CA THR A 106 -17.05 2.21 -1.78
C THR A 106 -16.39 2.10 -0.39
N LEU A 107 -16.64 1.00 0.32
CA LEU A 107 -15.96 0.68 1.56
C LEU A 107 -14.50 0.37 1.26
N GLN A 108 -13.60 0.94 2.07
CA GLN A 108 -12.17 0.66 2.02
C GLN A 108 -11.76 -0.07 3.32
N PRO A 109 -11.99 -1.39 3.46
CA PRO A 109 -11.68 -2.14 4.67
C PRO A 109 -10.30 -1.86 5.28
N PHE A 110 -9.26 -1.66 4.47
CA PHE A 110 -7.93 -1.29 4.94
C PHE A 110 -7.94 0.07 5.66
N ASN A 111 -8.41 1.13 5.00
CA ASN A 111 -8.48 2.48 5.57
C ASN A 111 -9.45 2.55 6.74
N MET A 112 -10.55 1.79 6.72
CA MET A 112 -11.50 1.69 7.81
C MET A 112 -10.90 1.01 9.04
N THR A 113 -10.11 -0.05 8.84
CA THR A 113 -9.37 -0.71 9.93
C THR A 113 -8.29 0.21 10.50
N LEU A 114 -7.52 0.89 9.66
CA LEU A 114 -6.54 1.89 10.11
C LEU A 114 -7.24 3.03 10.87
N GLY A 115 -8.36 3.51 10.34
CA GLY A 115 -9.19 4.54 10.95
C GLY A 115 -9.81 4.12 12.27
N PHE A 116 -10.19 2.85 12.44
CA PHE A 116 -10.68 2.30 13.71
C PHE A 116 -9.67 2.45 14.84
N PHE A 117 -8.39 2.17 14.56
CA PHE A 117 -7.31 2.34 15.53
C PHE A 117 -6.98 3.81 15.78
N LEU A 118 -6.90 4.62 14.72
CA LEU A 118 -6.57 6.05 14.83
C LEU A 118 -7.66 6.85 15.57
N GLN A 119 -8.93 6.51 15.38
CA GLN A 119 -10.06 7.16 16.05
C GLN A 119 -10.12 6.96 17.58
N GLN A 120 -9.24 6.11 18.14
CA GLN A 120 -9.06 6.00 19.60
C GLN A 120 -8.27 7.19 20.16
N PHE A 121 -7.45 7.83 19.33
CA PHE A 121 -6.55 8.92 19.71
C PHE A 121 -6.94 10.25 19.07
N PHE A 122 -7.59 10.20 17.91
CA PHE A 122 -7.90 11.36 17.08
C PHE A 122 -9.40 11.47 16.80
N ASN A 123 -9.84 12.68 16.45
CA ASN A 123 -11.18 12.88 15.92
C ASN A 123 -11.28 12.32 14.48
N LEU A 124 -12.51 12.26 13.94
CA LEU A 124 -12.77 11.68 12.62
C LEU A 124 -12.02 12.40 11.50
N VAL A 125 -11.99 13.73 11.53
CA VAL A 125 -11.33 14.59 10.52
C VAL A 125 -9.81 14.39 10.54
N THR A 126 -9.19 14.48 11.72
CA THR A 126 -7.76 14.22 11.91
C THR A 126 -7.40 12.81 11.46
N THR A 127 -8.24 11.81 11.77
CA THR A 127 -8.02 10.44 11.32
C THR A 127 -8.00 10.35 9.79
N TYR A 128 -9.01 10.92 9.13
CA TYR A 128 -9.13 10.91 7.69
C TYR A 128 -7.93 11.60 7.00
N ASN A 129 -7.56 12.79 7.48
CA ASN A 129 -6.39 13.51 6.95
C ASN A 129 -5.08 12.75 7.17
N THR A 130 -4.95 12.04 8.30
CA THR A 130 -3.78 11.20 8.58
C THR A 130 -3.67 10.05 7.58
N ILE A 131 -4.78 9.41 7.24
CA ILE A 131 -4.83 8.33 6.25
C ILE A 131 -4.48 8.86 4.85
N ILE A 132 -4.99 10.04 4.45
CA ILE A 132 -4.61 10.68 3.18
C ILE A 132 -3.11 10.96 3.15
N PHE A 133 -2.57 11.56 4.21
CA PHE A 133 -1.14 11.90 4.25
C PHE A 133 -0.28 10.64 4.17
N PHE A 134 -0.68 9.59 4.89
CA PHE A 134 -0.04 8.28 4.83
C PHE A 134 0.00 7.74 3.40
N ALA A 135 -1.15 7.74 2.70
CA ALA A 135 -1.26 7.27 1.32
C ALA A 135 -0.36 8.06 0.37
N PHE A 136 -0.39 9.39 0.42
CA PHE A 136 0.43 10.23 -0.46
C PHE A 136 1.93 10.04 -0.24
N ILE A 137 2.37 10.02 1.03
CA ILE A 137 3.78 9.82 1.37
C ILE A 137 4.25 8.45 0.92
N LEU A 138 3.44 7.41 1.18
CA LEU A 138 3.84 6.03 0.90
C LEU A 138 3.75 5.69 -0.60
N SER A 139 2.85 6.33 -1.36
CA SER A 139 2.85 6.33 -2.82
C SER A 139 4.15 6.86 -3.41
N GLY A 140 4.60 8.04 -2.99
CA GLY A 140 5.87 8.62 -3.45
C GLY A 140 7.06 7.78 -3.04
N TYR A 141 7.06 7.29 -1.80
CA TYR A 141 8.14 6.45 -1.29
C TYR A 141 8.21 5.07 -1.96
N GLY A 142 7.08 4.43 -2.20
CA GLY A 142 7.00 3.17 -2.90
C GLY A 142 7.52 3.28 -4.34
N ALA A 143 7.11 4.33 -5.04
CA ALA A 143 7.60 4.62 -6.38
C ALA A 143 9.10 4.97 -6.39
N TYR A 144 9.59 5.66 -5.36
CA TYR A 144 11.02 5.88 -5.16
C TYR A 144 11.80 4.57 -5.04
N LEU A 145 11.34 3.63 -4.23
CA LEU A 145 11.99 2.32 -4.08
C LEU A 145 11.99 1.55 -5.40
N LEU A 146 10.84 1.49 -6.08
CA LEU A 146 10.69 0.82 -7.36
C LEU A 146 11.64 1.39 -8.43
N VAL A 147 11.58 2.70 -8.66
CA VAL A 147 12.37 3.35 -9.71
C VAL A 147 13.87 3.34 -9.36
N SER A 148 14.24 3.52 -8.09
CA SER A 148 15.65 3.39 -7.66
C SER A 148 16.18 1.99 -7.95
N TYR A 149 15.35 0.97 -7.70
CA TYR A 149 15.72 -0.42 -7.92
C TYR A 149 15.85 -0.75 -9.42
N VAL A 150 14.90 -0.31 -10.26
CA VAL A 150 14.95 -0.59 -11.70
C VAL A 150 16.07 0.18 -12.40
N SER A 151 16.26 1.45 -12.06
CA SER A 151 17.26 2.31 -12.71
C SER A 151 18.67 2.16 -12.15
N GLY A 152 18.82 1.59 -10.95
CA GLY A 152 20.08 1.62 -10.18
C GLY A 152 20.49 3.03 -9.73
N ASN A 153 19.63 4.05 -9.94
CA ASN A 153 19.93 5.45 -9.64
C ASN A 153 18.89 6.04 -8.69
N ARG A 154 19.36 6.52 -7.53
CA ARG A 154 18.50 7.06 -6.47
C ARG A 154 17.88 8.41 -6.80
N ILE A 155 18.57 9.25 -7.57
CA ILE A 155 18.04 10.54 -8.02
C ILE A 155 16.90 10.28 -9.01
N ALA A 156 17.09 9.35 -9.95
CA ALA A 156 16.02 8.91 -10.84
C ALA A 156 14.85 8.33 -10.03
N GLY A 157 15.15 7.54 -9.00
CA GLY A 157 14.18 7.08 -8.02
C GLY A 157 13.37 8.21 -7.39
N PHE A 158 14.07 9.22 -6.88
CA PHE A 158 13.44 10.35 -6.19
C PHE A 158 12.53 11.15 -7.13
N VAL A 159 13.02 11.45 -8.33
CA VAL A 159 12.23 12.14 -9.36
C VAL A 159 11.03 11.27 -9.80
N GLY A 160 11.21 9.95 -9.93
CA GLY A 160 10.14 9.02 -10.28
C GLY A 160 9.07 8.93 -9.20
N GLY A 161 9.46 8.92 -7.92
CA GLY A 161 8.52 8.96 -6.81
C GLY A 161 7.77 10.28 -6.70
N LEU A 162 8.44 11.41 -6.99
CA LEU A 162 7.76 12.70 -7.12
C LEU A 162 6.76 12.68 -8.27
N ALA A 163 7.15 12.21 -9.46
CA ALA A 163 6.27 12.13 -10.61
C ALA A 163 5.03 11.28 -10.35
N PHE A 164 5.16 10.19 -9.59
CA PHE A 164 4.04 9.34 -9.19
C PHE A 164 3.14 10.03 -8.15
N ALA A 165 3.72 10.50 -7.04
CA ALA A 165 2.98 11.16 -5.96
C ALA A 165 2.27 12.44 -6.43
N CYS A 166 2.89 13.17 -7.35
CA CYS A 166 2.41 14.42 -7.92
C CYS A 166 1.62 14.24 -9.23
N SER A 167 1.30 13.01 -9.61
CA SER A 167 0.65 12.74 -10.90
C SER A 167 -0.73 13.44 -11.00
N PRO A 168 -1.17 13.83 -12.21
CA PRO A 168 -2.48 14.45 -12.40
C PRO A 168 -3.64 13.61 -11.86
N TYR A 169 -3.51 12.28 -11.95
CA TYR A 169 -4.50 11.37 -11.39
C TYR A 169 -4.60 11.49 -9.86
N HIS A 170 -3.48 11.52 -9.15
CA HIS A 170 -3.46 11.70 -7.69
C HIS A 170 -3.97 13.08 -7.26
N LEU A 171 -3.77 14.10 -8.10
CA LEU A 171 -4.35 15.44 -7.91
C LEU A 171 -5.87 15.45 -8.05
N ASP A 172 -6.41 14.84 -9.10
CA ASP A 172 -7.85 14.79 -9.33
C ASP A 172 -8.57 13.94 -8.26
N VAL A 173 -7.88 12.90 -7.79
CA VAL A 173 -8.34 12.07 -6.69
C VAL A 173 -8.39 12.82 -5.36
N LEU A 174 -7.43 13.71 -5.08
CA LEU A 174 -7.47 14.61 -3.91
C LEU A 174 -8.65 15.60 -3.97
N ARG A 175 -9.10 15.98 -5.17
CA ARG A 175 -10.18 16.94 -5.36
C ARG A 175 -11.55 16.37 -5.00
N GLY A 176 -11.75 15.05 -5.05
CA GLY A 176 -13.06 14.45 -4.76
C GLY A 176 -13.17 12.94 -4.74
N TRP A 177 -12.34 12.19 -5.48
CA TRP A 177 -12.54 10.75 -5.65
C TRP A 177 -11.89 9.95 -4.51
N SER A 178 -12.52 10.03 -3.35
CA SER A 178 -11.87 9.72 -2.08
C SER A 178 -11.71 8.23 -1.76
N ASN A 179 -12.23 7.28 -2.53
CA ASN A 179 -11.87 5.87 -2.34
C ASN A 179 -10.60 5.46 -3.11
N LEU A 180 -10.12 6.28 -4.05
CA LEU A 180 -8.97 5.92 -4.89
C LEU A 180 -7.67 6.65 -4.50
N PHE A 181 -7.66 7.49 -3.46
CA PHE A 181 -6.43 8.18 -3.04
C PHE A 181 -5.36 7.23 -2.50
N SER A 182 -5.75 6.03 -2.08
CA SER A 182 -4.84 5.05 -1.51
C SER A 182 -4.17 4.20 -2.59
N MET A 183 -3.18 4.76 -3.29
CA MET A 183 -2.39 4.06 -4.33
C MET A 183 -1.02 3.57 -3.84
N GLU A 184 -0.76 3.68 -2.53
CA GLU A 184 0.57 3.51 -1.94
C GLU A 184 1.18 2.13 -2.15
N PHE A 185 0.33 1.10 -2.23
CA PHE A 185 0.76 -0.28 -2.26
C PHE A 185 1.05 -0.79 -3.66
N ILE A 186 0.60 -0.14 -4.73
CA ILE A 186 0.90 -0.56 -6.11
C ILE A 186 2.41 -0.54 -6.38
N PRO A 187 3.14 0.58 -6.20
CA PRO A 187 4.56 0.60 -6.51
C PRO A 187 5.38 -0.26 -5.53
N LEU A 188 4.95 -0.36 -4.27
CA LEU A 188 5.56 -1.28 -3.30
C LEU A 188 5.37 -2.74 -3.71
N TYR A 189 4.17 -3.11 -4.16
CA TYR A 189 3.86 -4.46 -4.64
C TYR A 189 4.76 -4.83 -5.82
N LEU A 190 4.87 -3.96 -6.83
CA LEU A 190 5.79 -4.18 -7.96
C LEU A 190 7.24 -4.30 -7.52
N TYR A 191 7.69 -3.44 -6.61
CA TYR A 191 9.02 -3.53 -6.05
C TYR A 191 9.25 -4.91 -5.40
N THR A 192 8.30 -5.39 -4.58
CA THR A 192 8.42 -6.73 -3.96
C THR A 192 8.40 -7.87 -4.98
N LEU A 193 7.63 -7.79 -6.07
CA LEU A 193 7.65 -8.80 -7.14
C LEU A 193 9.00 -8.87 -7.86
N LEU A 194 9.65 -7.72 -8.09
CA LEU A 194 10.98 -7.71 -8.70
C LEU A 194 12.06 -8.23 -7.73
N ARG A 195 11.93 -7.92 -6.44
CA ARG A 195 12.81 -8.49 -5.39
C ARG A 195 12.60 -10.00 -5.23
N LEU A 196 11.35 -10.47 -5.36
CA LEU A 196 11.02 -11.89 -5.38
C LEU A 196 11.70 -12.57 -6.57
N ARG A 197 11.66 -11.96 -7.76
CA ARG A 197 12.33 -12.47 -8.96
C ARG A 197 13.80 -12.72 -8.73
N ASP A 198 14.50 -11.71 -8.20
CA ASP A 198 15.94 -11.80 -7.91
C ASP A 198 16.22 -12.89 -6.89
N ALA A 199 15.40 -12.99 -5.82
CA ALA A 199 15.57 -14.02 -4.80
C ALA A 199 15.36 -15.45 -5.36
N VAL A 200 14.39 -15.63 -6.26
CA VAL A 200 14.19 -16.91 -6.97
C VAL A 200 15.38 -17.23 -7.88
N GLU A 201 15.91 -16.22 -8.57
CA GLU A 201 17.08 -16.38 -9.45
C GLU A 201 18.35 -16.74 -8.68
N GLU A 202 18.60 -16.09 -7.54
CA GLU A 202 19.73 -16.39 -6.64
C GLU A 202 19.61 -17.80 -6.03
N ALA A 203 18.41 -18.20 -5.63
CA ALA A 203 18.19 -19.48 -4.96
C ALA A 203 18.13 -20.68 -5.91
N GLY A 204 17.79 -20.47 -7.19
CA GLY A 204 17.51 -21.54 -8.16
C GLY A 204 16.26 -22.38 -7.84
N LYS A 205 15.58 -22.13 -6.71
CA LYS A 205 14.33 -22.78 -6.28
C LYS A 205 13.43 -21.78 -5.56
N PRO A 206 12.09 -21.91 -5.66
CA PRO A 206 11.15 -20.96 -5.07
C PRO A 206 11.01 -21.03 -3.54
N VAL A 207 11.70 -21.95 -2.85
CA VAL A 207 11.49 -22.25 -1.41
C VAL A 207 12.73 -21.94 -0.55
N ALA A 208 13.53 -20.94 -0.93
CA ALA A 208 14.58 -20.43 -0.04
C ALA A 208 14.02 -19.41 0.95
N GLY A 209 14.63 -19.28 2.14
CA GLY A 209 14.13 -18.39 3.21
C GLY A 209 13.92 -16.93 2.77
N LYS A 210 14.84 -16.39 1.96
CA LYS A 210 14.68 -15.03 1.37
C LYS A 210 13.48 -14.95 0.42
N THR A 211 13.24 -15.98 -0.38
CA THR A 211 12.11 -16.05 -1.32
C THR A 211 10.78 -16.05 -0.58
N ILE A 212 10.67 -16.81 0.51
CA ILE A 212 9.46 -16.85 1.35
C ILE A 212 9.15 -15.45 1.90
N GLY A 213 10.14 -14.71 2.38
CA GLY A 213 9.94 -13.34 2.86
C GLY A 213 9.33 -12.42 1.81
N TRP A 214 9.81 -12.50 0.56
CA TRP A 214 9.25 -11.71 -0.55
C TRP A 214 7.88 -12.20 -1.02
N ILE A 215 7.60 -13.51 -0.97
CA ILE A 215 6.26 -14.05 -1.23
C ILE A 215 5.27 -13.45 -0.22
N VAL A 216 5.59 -13.51 1.07
CA VAL A 216 4.72 -12.97 2.13
C VAL A 216 4.51 -11.46 1.95
N ALA A 217 5.59 -10.70 1.69
CA ALA A 217 5.49 -9.26 1.47
C ALA A 217 4.59 -8.92 0.25
N ALA A 218 4.77 -9.61 -0.87
CA ALA A 218 3.97 -9.40 -2.07
C ALA A 218 2.50 -9.81 -1.84
N THR A 219 2.23 -10.89 -1.11
CA THR A 219 0.87 -11.30 -0.73
C THR A 219 0.19 -10.24 0.11
N VAL A 220 0.86 -9.73 1.15
CA VAL A 220 0.30 -8.69 2.04
C VAL A 220 -0.02 -7.42 1.26
N LEU A 221 0.88 -6.97 0.39
CA LEU A 221 0.67 -5.77 -0.42
C LEU A 221 -0.45 -5.95 -1.46
N LEU A 222 -0.56 -7.14 -2.08
CA LEU A 222 -1.68 -7.46 -2.97
C LEU A 222 -3.02 -7.46 -2.21
N SER A 223 -3.03 -8.02 -0.99
CA SER A 223 -4.20 -8.00 -0.12
C SER A 223 -4.57 -6.57 0.30
N PHE A 224 -3.60 -5.70 0.60
CA PHE A 224 -3.90 -4.30 0.93
C PHE A 224 -4.52 -3.55 -0.25
N ASN A 225 -4.02 -3.75 -1.49
CA ASN A 225 -4.67 -3.18 -2.68
C ASN A 225 -6.13 -3.65 -2.79
N ASN A 226 -6.40 -4.95 -2.61
CA ASN A 226 -7.77 -5.49 -2.61
C ASN A 226 -8.66 -4.91 -1.49
N LEU A 227 -8.10 -4.72 -0.30
CA LEU A 227 -8.82 -4.17 0.85
C LEU A 227 -9.01 -2.65 0.79
N ILE A 228 -8.38 -1.96 -0.16
CA ILE A 228 -8.68 -0.57 -0.46
C ILE A 228 -9.79 -0.52 -1.50
N ASP A 229 -9.56 -1.11 -2.67
CA ASP A 229 -10.51 -1.09 -3.77
C ASP A 229 -10.21 -2.20 -4.81
N TRP A 230 -11.28 -2.77 -5.39
CA TRP A 230 -11.18 -3.80 -6.43
C TRP A 230 -10.52 -3.29 -7.71
N TYR A 231 -10.60 -2.00 -8.02
CA TYR A 231 -9.89 -1.42 -9.17
C TYR A 231 -8.37 -1.52 -8.98
N LEU A 232 -7.86 -1.25 -7.78
CA LEU A 232 -6.42 -1.34 -7.47
C LEU A 232 -5.93 -2.79 -7.50
N LEU A 233 -6.78 -3.74 -7.11
CA LEU A 233 -6.50 -5.16 -7.31
C LEU A 233 -6.36 -5.48 -8.81
N ILE A 234 -7.29 -5.03 -9.64
CA ILE A 234 -7.23 -5.25 -11.09
C ILE A 234 -5.95 -4.65 -11.67
N ASP A 235 -5.59 -3.42 -11.28
CA ASP A 235 -4.34 -2.78 -11.71
C ASP A 235 -3.11 -3.60 -11.30
N ALA A 236 -3.05 -4.07 -10.05
CA ALA A 236 -1.97 -4.93 -9.58
C ALA A 236 -1.88 -6.25 -10.37
N LEU A 237 -3.02 -6.86 -10.71
CA LEU A 237 -3.07 -8.09 -11.52
C LEU A 237 -2.65 -7.84 -12.97
N LEU A 238 -3.05 -6.72 -13.58
CA LEU A 238 -2.63 -6.33 -14.94
C LEU A 238 -1.13 -6.08 -15.02
N LEU A 239 -0.56 -5.42 -14.01
CA LEU A 239 0.88 -5.21 -13.91
C LEU A 239 1.63 -6.53 -13.69
N THR A 240 1.06 -7.44 -12.90
CA THR A 240 1.60 -8.79 -12.70
C THR A 240 1.58 -9.59 -14.00
N ALA A 241 0.48 -9.54 -14.75
CA ALA A 241 0.36 -10.18 -16.05
C ALA A 241 1.41 -9.63 -17.03
N THR A 242 1.61 -8.31 -17.05
CA THR A 242 2.66 -7.66 -17.86
C THR A 242 4.06 -8.15 -17.47
N LEU A 243 4.34 -8.32 -16.18
CA LEU A 243 5.60 -8.86 -15.69
C LEU A 243 5.80 -10.34 -16.10
N LEU A 244 4.74 -11.16 -16.04
CA LEU A 244 4.78 -12.55 -16.50
C LEU A 244 5.04 -12.63 -18.02
N LEU A 245 4.47 -11.74 -18.82
CA LEU A 245 4.78 -11.63 -20.25
C LEU A 245 6.26 -11.27 -20.48
N ALA A 246 6.82 -10.37 -19.66
CA ALA A 246 8.25 -10.07 -19.69
C ALA A 246 9.10 -11.30 -19.31
N TYR A 247 8.65 -12.12 -18.36
CA TYR A 247 9.32 -13.38 -18.01
C TYR A 247 9.32 -14.38 -19.16
N LEU A 248 8.23 -14.48 -19.94
CA LEU A 248 8.20 -15.31 -21.16
C LEU A 248 9.28 -14.88 -22.16
N TRP A 249 9.50 -13.57 -22.28
CA TRP A 249 10.56 -13.03 -23.14
C TRP A 249 11.96 -13.39 -22.60
N TRP A 250 12.21 -13.21 -21.30
CA TRP A 250 13.49 -13.56 -20.68
C TRP A 250 13.77 -15.07 -20.65
N ALA A 251 12.74 -15.90 -20.59
CA ALA A 251 12.84 -17.35 -20.64
C ALA A 251 13.51 -17.85 -21.93
N ARG A 252 13.45 -17.06 -23.03
CA ARG A 252 14.18 -17.38 -24.28
C ARG A 252 15.70 -17.46 -24.08
N ARG A 253 16.24 -16.73 -23.10
CA ARG A 253 17.67 -16.73 -22.74
C ARG A 253 17.95 -17.57 -21.49
N LYS A 254 17.06 -17.55 -20.50
CA LYS A 254 17.26 -18.20 -19.19
C LYS A 254 16.75 -19.64 -19.11
N GLY A 255 15.97 -20.09 -20.10
CA GLY A 255 15.43 -21.45 -20.18
C GLY A 255 14.11 -21.65 -19.44
N ARG A 256 13.46 -22.79 -19.71
CA ARG A 256 12.12 -23.13 -19.19
C ARG A 256 12.10 -23.33 -17.67
N ALA A 257 13.17 -23.87 -17.08
CA ALA A 257 13.24 -24.11 -15.65
C ALA A 257 13.20 -22.80 -14.83
N TRP A 258 13.90 -21.76 -15.30
CA TRP A 258 13.85 -20.43 -14.69
C TRP A 258 12.43 -19.86 -14.74
N LEU A 259 11.76 -19.96 -15.89
CA LEU A 259 10.38 -19.48 -16.04
C LEU A 259 9.41 -20.18 -15.07
N LEU A 260 9.49 -21.51 -14.97
CA LEU A 260 8.62 -22.28 -14.07
C LEU A 260 8.85 -21.91 -12.60
N ALA A 261 10.09 -21.64 -12.19
CA ALA A 261 10.39 -21.18 -10.84
C ALA A 261 9.77 -19.81 -10.55
N GLN A 262 9.86 -18.86 -11.50
CA GLN A 262 9.28 -17.53 -11.36
C GLN A 262 7.75 -17.56 -11.34
N VAL A 263 7.13 -18.28 -12.28
CA VAL A 263 5.68 -18.48 -12.34
C VAL A 263 5.18 -19.17 -11.06
N GLY A 264 5.90 -20.19 -10.57
CA GLY A 264 5.57 -20.86 -9.33
C GLY A 264 5.57 -19.93 -8.11
N ALA A 265 6.55 -19.02 -8.02
CA ALA A 265 6.60 -18.03 -6.95
C ALA A 265 5.45 -17.01 -7.02
N VAL A 266 5.13 -16.50 -8.22
CA VAL A 266 3.99 -15.59 -8.43
C VAL A 266 2.66 -16.30 -8.16
N ALA A 267 2.53 -17.56 -8.58
CA ALA A 267 1.35 -18.38 -8.27
C ALA A 267 1.19 -18.59 -6.76
N ALA A 268 2.28 -18.79 -6.01
CA ALA A 268 2.22 -18.87 -4.56
C ALA A 268 1.69 -17.57 -3.93
N VAL A 269 2.12 -16.40 -4.43
CA VAL A 269 1.56 -15.09 -4.01
C VAL A 269 0.06 -15.05 -4.27
N GLY A 270 -0.39 -15.41 -5.48
CA GLY A 270 -1.81 -15.41 -5.83
C GLY A 270 -2.65 -16.39 -5.00
N LEU A 271 -2.15 -17.60 -4.74
CA LEU A 271 -2.83 -18.60 -3.91
C LEU A 271 -2.96 -18.15 -2.44
N LEU A 272 -1.89 -17.61 -1.87
CA LEU A 272 -1.91 -17.10 -0.50
C LEU A 272 -2.82 -15.88 -0.37
N TRP A 273 -2.81 -14.99 -1.37
CA TRP A 273 -3.74 -13.86 -1.43
C TRP A 273 -5.19 -14.33 -1.50
N ALA A 274 -5.50 -15.29 -2.38
CA ALA A 274 -6.85 -15.84 -2.52
C ALA A 274 -7.33 -16.48 -1.21
N LEU A 275 -6.46 -17.22 -0.52
CA LEU A 275 -6.76 -17.78 0.80
C LEU A 275 -7.03 -16.68 1.83
N LEU A 276 -6.15 -15.67 1.91
CA LEU A 276 -6.23 -14.58 2.89
C LEU A 276 -7.46 -13.68 2.68
N CYS A 277 -7.79 -13.38 1.43
CA CYS A 277 -8.93 -12.51 1.08
C CYS A 277 -10.24 -13.28 0.85
N SER A 278 -10.23 -14.61 0.86
CA SER A 278 -11.43 -15.44 0.67
C SER A 278 -12.62 -15.07 1.58
N PRO A 279 -12.45 -14.67 2.87
CA PRO A 279 -13.58 -14.32 3.71
C PRO A 279 -14.33 -13.06 3.26
N ILE A 280 -13.71 -12.23 2.43
CA ILE A 280 -14.31 -11.00 1.88
C ILE A 280 -14.79 -11.26 0.45
N ILE A 281 -14.01 -11.99 -0.36
CA ILE A 281 -14.35 -12.27 -1.75
C ILE A 281 -15.58 -13.20 -1.84
N ILE A 282 -15.64 -14.26 -1.04
CA ILE A 282 -16.74 -15.23 -1.15
C ILE A 282 -18.11 -14.59 -0.91
N PRO A 283 -18.33 -13.79 0.16
CA PRO A 283 -19.60 -13.08 0.37
C PRO A 283 -19.95 -12.06 -0.71
N THR A 284 -18.98 -11.51 -1.43
CA THR A 284 -19.27 -10.54 -2.52
C THR A 284 -19.79 -11.22 -3.79
N LEU A 285 -19.64 -12.54 -3.92
CA LEU A 285 -20.05 -13.31 -5.09
C LEU A 285 -21.44 -13.97 -4.94
N GLY A 286 -22.09 -13.88 -3.77
CA GLY A 286 -23.31 -14.64 -3.45
C GLY A 286 -24.32 -13.88 -2.62
#